data_AF-A0A0W0E568-F1
#
_entry.id   AF-A0A0W0E568-F1
#
_cell.length_a   1.000
_cell.length_b   1.000
_cell.length_c   1.000
_cell.angle_alpha   90.00
_cell.angle_beta   90.00
_cell.angle_gamma   90.00
#
_symmetry.space_group_name_H-M   'P 1'
#
loop_
_entity.id
_entity.type
_entity.pdbx_description
1 polymer ?
#
loop_
_entity_poly.entity_id
_entity_poly.type
_entity_poly.pdbx_seq_one_letter_code
_entity_poly.pdbx_strand_id
1 'polypeptide(L)'
;MVYQAVYITDAENKLVFQHLLNAKAPEFSKMWVKLSAMHPQLVAPRIDQDNIYTIERDSGGGSVSSTSEEVIGSYGTDNTIYKYKSQLAGSALTYWCLHSNDSNVYYMEPLFAMQVFETRLHEYFDKEELTITKITNNADRVSIICNYILNGGYYNVAGMYDSRIKEIVPERSDLSKLISSTAHTIQSAVNKQRNTPGFGNGMGQSMGSKVSHIGSTLKGDDSVAPWRNGKNIHNDRNELYVDVREVIQVVYQKKYSSKKNDSRRKIFGRRSGHLEYVRGNISGSVDMRCFLTGNPLVEIALKQGGLDIGIPGFHDCIDKTSLLKQEKISKLSFIPPDGRFTLMQYNINLDQGKRHSVGLVHADIEDHLGTLGDEFEVTLNISSSTSVKHIEDMEVMLCFGLSHGNRKKDTHLSSDEEEFSIEQFRIKPLQITHGRLENMSSGVHKRSKWVFDKEVSTGTMPVLRGCVERQRSDEDVKDSKGNDSTAQRMLVLQSINISYKHTGSSNGLQIESINVDTSADLQRNLFKGVKYHTIAKDYQVRV
;
A
#
# COMPACT_ATOMS: atom_id res chain seq x y z
N MET A 1 -24.75 -1.06 22.81
CA MET A 1 -24.33 -1.15 21.41
C MET A 1 -23.33 -0.06 21.15
N VAL A 2 -22.16 -0.42 20.64
CA VAL A 2 -21.02 0.50 20.55
C VAL A 2 -20.96 1.14 19.17
N TYR A 3 -21.07 0.35 18.10
CA TYR A 3 -21.20 0.86 16.73
C TYR A 3 -22.62 1.36 16.51
N GLN A 4 -22.79 2.64 16.18
CA GLN A 4 -24.10 3.27 15.99
C GLN A 4 -24.54 3.28 14.52
N ALA A 5 -23.61 3.54 13.61
CA ALA A 5 -23.86 3.55 12.17
C ALA A 5 -22.57 3.43 11.37
N VAL A 6 -22.70 2.90 10.16
CA VAL A 6 -21.63 2.80 9.15
C VAL A 6 -22.10 3.49 7.88
N TYR A 7 -21.19 4.25 7.25
CA TYR A 7 -21.44 4.92 5.99
C TYR A 7 -20.28 4.69 5.02
N ILE A 8 -20.58 4.64 3.74
CA ILE A 8 -19.58 4.60 2.66
C ILE A 8 -19.88 5.80 1.75
N THR A 9 -18.84 6.55 1.40
CA THR A 9 -18.92 7.67 0.47
C THR A 9 -17.90 7.50 -0.66
N ASP A 10 -18.05 8.31 -1.71
CA ASP A 10 -17.01 8.48 -2.72
C ASP A 10 -15.91 9.47 -2.24
N ALA A 11 -14.98 9.80 -3.14
CA ALA A 11 -13.88 10.71 -2.88
C ALA A 11 -14.32 12.18 -2.67
N GLU A 12 -15.54 12.53 -3.08
CA GLU A 12 -16.17 13.85 -2.88
C GLU A 12 -17.09 13.86 -1.65
N ASN A 13 -17.06 12.80 -0.84
CA ASN A 13 -17.91 12.59 0.33
C ASN A 13 -19.41 12.51 0.01
N LYS A 14 -19.78 12.14 -1.22
CA LYS A 14 -21.18 11.83 -1.56
C LYS A 14 -21.53 10.44 -1.06
N LEU A 15 -22.73 10.30 -0.49
CA LEU A 15 -23.18 9.05 0.10
C LEU A 15 -23.34 7.95 -0.97
N VAL A 16 -22.69 6.80 -0.73
CA VAL A 16 -22.78 5.58 -1.55
C VAL A 16 -23.61 4.52 -0.84
N PHE A 17 -23.43 4.37 0.47
CA PHE A 17 -24.16 3.40 1.30
C PHE A 17 -24.27 3.90 2.74
N GLN A 18 -25.38 3.61 3.41
CA GLN A 18 -25.52 3.82 4.85
C GLN A 18 -26.21 2.63 5.51
N HIS A 19 -25.76 2.30 6.71
CA HIS A 19 -26.36 1.29 7.57
C HIS A 19 -26.45 1.82 8.99
N LEU A 20 -27.69 2.05 9.46
CA LEU A 20 -27.96 2.56 10.80
C LEU A 20 -28.19 1.37 11.73
N LEU A 21 -27.21 1.07 12.59
CA LEU A 21 -27.30 -0.01 13.57
C LEU A 21 -28.18 0.39 14.75
N ASN A 22 -28.17 1.68 15.12
CA ASN A 22 -29.04 2.26 16.14
C ASN A 22 -30.15 3.08 15.49
N ALA A 23 -31.40 2.92 15.96
CA ALA A 23 -32.52 3.76 15.56
C ALA A 23 -32.30 5.27 15.85
N LYS A 24 -31.44 5.61 16.82
CA LYS A 24 -31.07 6.99 17.15
C LYS A 24 -29.89 7.54 16.34
N ALA A 25 -29.25 6.71 15.51
CA ALA A 25 -28.13 7.17 14.70
C ALA A 25 -28.63 8.17 13.63
N PRO A 26 -27.88 9.25 13.38
CA PRO A 26 -28.25 10.22 12.35
C PRO A 26 -28.09 9.62 10.95
N GLU A 27 -28.83 10.14 9.97
CA GLU A 27 -28.50 9.90 8.57
C GLU A 27 -27.18 10.60 8.20
N PHE A 28 -26.49 10.10 7.17
CA PHE A 28 -25.21 10.67 6.75
C PHE A 28 -25.32 12.16 6.42
N SER A 29 -26.39 12.59 5.75
CA SER A 29 -26.63 14.01 5.41
C SER A 29 -26.62 14.92 6.64
N LYS A 30 -27.29 14.50 7.72
CA LYS A 30 -27.36 15.25 8.98
C LYS A 30 -26.01 15.23 9.72
N MET A 31 -25.33 14.09 9.70
CA MET A 31 -24.00 13.94 10.28
C MET A 31 -22.98 14.82 9.54
N TRP A 32 -23.01 14.80 8.21
CA TRP A 32 -22.09 15.52 7.33
C TRP A 32 -22.20 17.03 7.51
N VAL A 33 -23.41 17.60 7.57
CA VAL A 33 -23.60 19.04 7.81
C VAL A 33 -22.90 19.49 9.10
N LYS A 34 -23.05 18.73 10.18
CA LYS A 34 -22.37 19.03 11.46
C LYS A 34 -20.86 18.82 11.37
N LEU A 35 -20.41 17.72 10.75
CA LEU A 35 -19.00 17.44 10.55
C LEU A 35 -18.30 18.52 9.72
N SER A 36 -18.90 18.95 8.61
CA SER A 36 -18.35 20.00 7.75
C SER A 36 -18.24 21.35 8.46
N ALA A 37 -19.14 21.62 9.42
CA ALA A 37 -19.07 22.83 10.24
C ALA A 37 -17.97 22.75 11.30
N MET A 38 -17.74 21.58 11.90
CA MET A 38 -16.71 21.37 12.93
C MET A 38 -15.31 21.16 12.34
N HIS A 39 -15.22 20.60 11.13
CA HIS A 39 -13.97 20.25 10.44
C HIS A 39 -13.99 20.75 8.97
N PRO A 40 -13.89 22.07 8.73
CA PRO A 40 -13.92 22.64 7.38
C PRO A 40 -12.86 22.07 6.42
N GLN A 41 -11.74 21.58 6.96
CA GLN A 41 -10.66 20.92 6.21
C GLN A 41 -11.11 19.66 5.46
N LEU A 42 -12.22 19.02 5.88
CA LEU A 42 -12.77 17.86 5.18
C LEU A 42 -13.50 18.23 3.87
N VAL A 43 -13.83 19.52 3.70
CA VAL A 43 -14.56 20.08 2.55
C VAL A 43 -13.62 20.79 1.56
N ALA A 44 -12.43 21.19 2.00
CA ALA A 44 -11.49 21.94 1.17
C ALA A 44 -11.08 21.13 -0.08
N PRO A 45 -11.09 21.72 -1.30
CA PRO A 45 -10.55 21.08 -2.48
C PRO A 45 -9.10 20.68 -2.23
N ARG A 46 -8.75 19.43 -2.56
CA ARG A 46 -7.37 18.97 -2.49
C ARG A 46 -6.54 19.81 -3.46
N ILE A 47 -5.67 20.67 -2.94
CA ILE A 47 -4.51 21.11 -3.68
C ILE A 47 -3.61 19.88 -3.74
N ASP A 48 -3.25 19.41 -4.93
CA ASP A 48 -2.41 18.22 -5.16
C ASP A 48 -1.13 18.28 -4.30
N GLN A 49 -1.16 17.62 -3.14
CA GLN A 49 -0.04 17.50 -2.21
C GLN A 49 0.87 16.31 -2.52
N ASP A 50 0.74 15.72 -3.71
CA ASP A 50 1.66 14.67 -4.19
C ASP A 50 3.07 15.21 -4.50
N ASN A 51 3.37 16.49 -4.22
CA ASN A 51 4.67 17.10 -4.49
C ASN A 51 5.38 17.79 -3.31
N ILE A 52 4.88 17.68 -2.07
CA ILE A 52 5.55 18.28 -0.90
C ILE A 52 6.09 17.18 0.01
N TYR A 53 7.26 16.63 -0.34
CA TYR A 53 8.17 16.11 0.67
C TYR A 53 9.31 17.10 0.86
N THR A 54 9.56 17.37 2.14
CA THR A 54 10.56 18.25 2.82
C THR A 54 10.16 19.71 3.05
N ILE A 55 9.50 19.97 4.18
CA ILE A 55 9.83 21.13 5.04
C ILE A 55 9.98 20.61 6.48
N GLU A 56 10.95 21.20 7.16
CA GLU A 56 11.59 20.80 8.39
C GLU A 56 10.64 20.74 9.60
N ARG A 57 10.96 19.83 10.53
CA ARG A 57 10.45 19.87 11.89
C ARG A 57 11.11 21.06 12.59
N ASP A 58 10.34 22.07 12.91
CA ASP A 58 10.40 22.71 14.23
C ASP A 58 9.21 23.66 14.43
N SER A 59 8.76 23.72 15.68
CA SER A 59 7.67 24.55 16.23
C SER A 59 6.28 23.88 16.28
N GLY A 60 5.79 23.73 17.51
CA GLY A 60 4.54 23.07 17.85
C GLY A 60 3.32 23.63 17.11
N GLY A 61 2.75 22.78 16.26
CA GLY A 61 1.45 22.92 15.61
C GLY A 61 1.25 21.64 14.81
N GLY A 62 0.30 20.80 15.21
CA GLY A 62 0.13 19.46 14.64
C GLY A 62 -0.05 19.51 13.12
N SER A 63 0.95 19.05 12.37
CA SER A 63 0.79 18.79 10.95
C SER A 63 -0.19 17.62 10.79
N VAL A 64 -1.35 17.87 10.19
CA VAL A 64 -2.28 16.82 9.78
C VAL A 64 -1.65 16.14 8.56
N SER A 65 -0.83 15.12 8.80
CA SER A 65 -0.55 14.13 7.77
C SER A 65 -1.87 13.42 7.50
N SER A 66 -2.37 13.46 6.27
CA SER A 66 -3.56 12.68 5.90
C SER A 66 -3.19 11.20 5.90
N THR A 67 -3.22 10.57 7.07
CA THR A 67 -3.10 9.14 7.20
C THR A 67 -4.37 8.52 6.61
N SER A 68 -4.25 7.35 6.00
CA SER A 68 -5.41 6.61 5.44
C SER A 68 -6.49 6.32 6.50
N GLU A 69 -6.17 6.50 7.77
CA GLU A 69 -6.99 6.22 8.92
C GLU A 69 -6.96 7.46 9.83
N GLU A 70 -8.13 8.01 10.15
CA GLU A 70 -8.25 9.25 10.91
C GLU A 70 -9.43 9.15 11.88
N VAL A 71 -9.24 9.65 13.10
CA VAL A 71 -10.34 9.93 14.02
C VAL A 71 -10.65 11.40 13.91
N ILE A 72 -11.88 11.70 13.50
CA ILE A 72 -12.28 13.06 13.17
C ILE A 72 -12.61 13.86 14.43
N GLY A 73 -13.28 13.23 15.39
CA GLY A 73 -13.62 13.87 16.67
C GLY A 73 -14.95 13.40 17.23
N SER A 74 -15.39 14.04 18.32
CA SER A 74 -16.66 13.74 18.96
C SER A 74 -17.85 14.25 18.16
N TYR A 75 -18.93 13.48 18.15
CA TYR A 75 -20.23 13.83 17.59
C TYR A 75 -21.28 13.84 18.69
N GLY A 76 -21.61 15.05 19.16
CA GLY A 76 -22.36 15.21 20.41
C GLY A 76 -21.48 14.89 21.63
N THR A 77 -22.11 14.53 22.75
CA THR A 77 -21.40 14.21 24.00
C THR A 77 -20.87 12.77 24.03
N ASP A 78 -21.60 11.85 23.38
CA ASP A 78 -21.45 10.41 23.66
C ASP A 78 -20.96 9.61 22.45
N ASN A 79 -20.63 10.24 21.32
CA ASN A 79 -20.13 9.51 20.15
C ASN A 79 -18.84 10.12 19.59
N THR A 80 -18.11 9.33 18.83
CA THR A 80 -16.92 9.68 18.06
C THR A 80 -17.08 9.19 16.62
N ILE A 81 -16.57 9.97 15.68
CA ILE A 81 -16.58 9.66 14.25
C ILE A 81 -15.18 9.26 13.79
N TYR A 82 -15.15 8.12 13.13
CA TYR A 82 -13.97 7.51 12.53
C TYR A 82 -14.09 7.56 11.01
N LYS A 83 -12.96 7.81 10.35
CA LYS A 83 -12.83 7.86 8.90
C LYS A 83 -11.71 6.94 8.47
N TYR A 84 -12.02 6.04 7.55
CA TYR A 84 -11.08 5.13 6.92
C TYR A 84 -11.15 5.35 5.41
N LYS A 85 -10.07 5.84 4.82
CA LYS A 85 -9.94 5.96 3.37
C LYS A 85 -9.44 4.62 2.84
N SER A 86 -10.11 4.10 1.82
CA SER A 86 -9.75 2.84 1.17
C SER A 86 -8.26 2.81 0.82
N GLN A 87 -7.62 1.67 1.14
CA GLN A 87 -6.24 1.40 0.75
C GLN A 87 -6.16 0.49 -0.49
N LEU A 88 -7.30 0.02 -1.00
CA LEU A 88 -7.35 -0.79 -2.21
C LEU A 88 -7.01 0.06 -3.43
N ALA A 89 -6.12 -0.45 -4.28
CA ALA A 89 -5.71 0.24 -5.51
C ALA A 89 -6.93 0.50 -6.41
N GLY A 90 -7.10 1.74 -6.86
CA GLY A 90 -8.22 2.15 -7.72
C GLY A 90 -9.53 2.46 -6.97
N SER A 91 -9.63 2.16 -5.68
CA SER A 91 -10.84 2.46 -4.90
C SER A 91 -10.89 3.94 -4.51
N ALA A 92 -12.01 4.58 -4.84
CA ALA A 92 -12.34 5.95 -4.42
C ALA A 92 -13.26 5.99 -3.20
N LEU A 93 -13.44 4.86 -2.50
CA LEU A 93 -14.37 4.74 -1.38
C LEU A 93 -13.76 5.25 -0.08
N THR A 94 -14.59 5.90 0.74
CA THR A 94 -14.26 6.29 2.12
C THR A 94 -15.32 5.71 3.05
N TYR A 95 -14.87 5.05 4.11
CA TYR A 95 -15.71 4.42 5.11
C TYR A 95 -15.75 5.28 6.36
N TRP A 96 -16.93 5.41 6.93
CA TRP A 96 -17.20 6.21 8.10
C TRP A 96 -17.91 5.36 9.13
N CYS A 97 -17.51 5.51 10.38
CA CYS A 97 -18.16 4.83 11.49
C CYS A 97 -18.50 5.84 12.60
N LEU A 98 -19.77 5.83 13.02
CA LEU A 98 -20.21 6.50 14.24
C LEU A 98 -20.19 5.50 15.39
N HIS A 99 -19.41 5.79 16.41
CA HIS A 99 -19.12 4.88 17.51
C HIS A 99 -19.37 5.56 18.85
N SER A 100 -19.93 4.84 19.83
CA SER A 100 -20.18 5.35 21.17
C SER A 100 -18.87 5.58 21.93
N ASN A 101 -18.79 6.64 22.72
CA ASN A 101 -17.69 6.95 23.63
C ASN A 101 -17.78 6.05 24.87
N ASP A 102 -17.66 4.73 24.67
CA ASP A 102 -17.51 3.78 25.76
C ASP A 102 -16.02 3.69 26.14
N SER A 103 -15.72 3.85 27.43
CA SER A 103 -14.36 3.94 27.97
C SER A 103 -13.54 2.64 27.85
N ASN A 104 -14.18 1.53 27.47
CA ASN A 104 -13.55 0.21 27.39
C ASN A 104 -13.09 -0.19 25.97
N VAL A 105 -13.24 0.66 24.95
CA VAL A 105 -12.93 0.27 23.56
C VAL A 105 -11.57 0.82 23.12
N TYR A 106 -10.77 -0.03 22.48
CA TYR A 106 -9.51 0.37 21.89
C TYR A 106 -9.74 1.38 20.76
N TYR A 107 -9.07 2.53 20.85
CA TYR A 107 -9.21 3.63 19.88
C TYR A 107 -9.04 3.21 18.40
N MET A 108 -8.25 2.17 18.13
CA MET A 108 -8.01 1.67 16.77
C MET A 108 -9.04 0.64 16.28
N GLU A 109 -9.87 0.07 17.17
CA GLU A 109 -10.83 -0.98 16.79
C GLU A 109 -11.78 -0.54 15.67
N PRO A 110 -12.38 0.67 15.68
CA PRO A 110 -13.29 1.08 14.62
C PRO A 110 -12.62 1.22 13.26
N LEU A 111 -11.36 1.67 13.23
CA LEU A 111 -10.57 1.78 11.99
C LEU A 111 -10.27 0.39 11.43
N PHE A 112 -9.84 -0.53 12.30
CA PHE A 112 -9.63 -1.92 11.94
C PHE A 112 -10.91 -2.61 11.44
N ALA A 113 -12.04 -2.37 12.10
CA ALA A 113 -13.33 -2.92 11.68
C ALA A 113 -13.73 -2.42 10.27
N MET A 114 -13.46 -1.15 9.94
CA MET A 114 -13.72 -0.62 8.60
C MET A 114 -12.78 -1.20 7.54
N GLN A 115 -11.50 -1.36 7.86
CA GLN A 115 -10.54 -2.04 6.98
C GLN A 115 -10.97 -3.49 6.70
N VAL A 116 -11.40 -4.22 7.74
CA VAL A 116 -11.90 -5.59 7.60
C VAL A 116 -13.18 -5.61 6.78
N PHE A 117 -14.10 -4.65 6.99
CA PHE A 117 -15.31 -4.55 6.19
C PHE A 117 -15.02 -4.34 4.71
N GLU A 118 -14.15 -3.39 4.35
CA GLU A 118 -13.69 -3.22 2.98
C GLU A 118 -13.10 -4.51 2.41
N THR A 119 -12.20 -5.15 3.16
CA THR A 119 -11.52 -6.38 2.72
C THR A 119 -12.54 -7.48 2.40
N ARG A 120 -13.56 -7.67 3.25
CA ARG A 120 -14.61 -8.67 3.02
C ARG A 120 -15.53 -8.32 1.85
N LEU A 121 -15.86 -7.06 1.66
CA LEU A 121 -16.64 -6.63 0.50
C LEU A 121 -15.86 -6.87 -0.80
N HIS A 122 -14.57 -6.55 -0.80
CA HIS A 122 -13.69 -6.79 -1.93
C HIS A 122 -13.53 -8.29 -2.24
N GLU A 123 -13.38 -9.13 -1.21
CA GLU A 123 -13.31 -10.59 -1.35
C GLU A 123 -14.61 -11.21 -1.89
N TYR A 124 -15.76 -10.69 -1.44
CA TYR A 124 -17.08 -11.19 -1.80
C TYR A 124 -17.49 -10.83 -3.23
N PHE A 125 -17.27 -9.58 -3.67
CA PHE A 125 -17.71 -9.05 -4.98
C PHE A 125 -16.64 -9.09 -6.08
N ASP A 126 -15.90 -10.19 -6.23
CA ASP A 126 -15.03 -10.50 -7.39
C ASP A 126 -13.53 -10.21 -7.26
N LYS A 127 -12.99 -9.72 -6.13
CA LYS A 127 -11.52 -9.61 -5.86
C LYS A 127 -10.69 -8.78 -6.87
N GLU A 128 -11.33 -8.05 -7.78
CA GLU A 128 -10.66 -7.21 -8.79
C GLU A 128 -10.78 -5.72 -8.47
N GLU A 129 -12.01 -5.23 -8.34
CA GLU A 129 -12.29 -3.85 -8.00
C GLU A 129 -13.64 -3.74 -7.28
N LEU A 130 -13.66 -2.96 -6.20
CA LEU A 130 -14.85 -2.64 -5.44
C LEU A 130 -15.36 -1.25 -5.83
N THR A 131 -16.26 -1.19 -6.82
CA THR A 131 -16.75 0.07 -7.38
C THR A 131 -17.99 0.60 -6.64
N ILE A 132 -18.23 1.91 -6.75
CA ILE A 132 -19.45 2.58 -6.25
C ILE A 132 -20.71 1.87 -6.79
N THR A 133 -20.72 1.53 -8.07
CA THR A 133 -21.84 0.83 -8.72
C THR A 133 -22.08 -0.56 -8.13
N LYS A 134 -21.02 -1.31 -7.77
CA LYS A 134 -21.16 -2.63 -7.13
C LYS A 134 -21.79 -2.50 -5.75
N ILE A 135 -21.35 -1.55 -4.93
CA ILE A 135 -21.90 -1.30 -3.60
C ILE A 135 -23.37 -0.89 -3.68
N THR A 136 -23.68 0.12 -4.49
CA THR A 136 -25.06 0.63 -4.66
C THR A 136 -26.01 -0.44 -5.19
N ASN A 137 -25.59 -1.19 -6.22
CA ASN A 137 -26.43 -2.25 -6.77
C ASN A 137 -26.65 -3.40 -5.80
N ASN A 138 -25.80 -3.61 -4.79
CA ASN A 138 -25.89 -4.73 -3.85
C ASN A 138 -26.05 -4.27 -2.39
N ALA A 139 -26.67 -3.11 -2.15
CA ALA A 139 -26.80 -2.51 -0.82
C ALA A 139 -27.36 -3.49 0.24
N ASP A 140 -28.35 -4.32 -0.11
CA ASP A 140 -28.92 -5.31 0.80
C ASP A 140 -27.87 -6.31 1.30
N ARG A 141 -26.97 -6.77 0.42
CA ARG A 141 -25.89 -7.69 0.79
C ARG A 141 -24.83 -7.01 1.61
N VAL A 142 -24.46 -5.79 1.22
CA VAL A 142 -23.51 -4.97 1.96
C VAL A 142 -24.02 -4.78 3.40
N SER A 143 -25.33 -4.58 3.60
CA SER A 143 -25.96 -4.51 4.92
C SER A 143 -25.89 -5.84 5.70
N ILE A 144 -26.16 -6.98 5.06
CA ILE A 144 -26.07 -8.29 5.73
C ILE A 144 -24.62 -8.58 6.12
N ILE A 145 -23.65 -8.32 5.24
CA ILE A 145 -22.22 -8.44 5.53
C ILE A 145 -21.84 -7.50 6.67
N CYS A 146 -22.32 -6.25 6.66
CA CYS A 146 -22.09 -5.30 7.74
C CYS A 146 -22.62 -5.83 9.08
N ASN A 147 -23.80 -6.43 9.13
CA ASN A 147 -24.35 -7.03 10.35
C ASN A 147 -23.60 -8.28 10.79
N TYR A 148 -23.05 -9.05 9.84
CA TYR A 148 -22.20 -10.19 10.14
C TYR A 148 -20.89 -9.78 10.80
N ILE A 149 -20.31 -8.67 10.34
CA ILE A 149 -19.11 -8.06 10.88
C ILE A 149 -19.38 -7.36 12.22
N LEU A 150 -20.49 -6.63 12.31
CA LEU A 150 -20.90 -5.86 13.48
C LEU A 150 -22.10 -6.52 14.16
N ASN A 151 -21.87 -7.68 14.75
CA ASN A 151 -22.92 -8.47 15.38
C ASN A 151 -23.49 -7.75 16.62
N GLY A 152 -24.75 -7.34 16.56
CA GLY A 152 -25.40 -6.57 17.63
C GLY A 152 -24.72 -5.22 17.91
N GLY A 153 -24.04 -4.66 16.90
CA GLY A 153 -23.24 -3.43 16.96
C GLY A 153 -22.02 -3.52 17.89
N TYR A 154 -21.41 -4.70 17.93
CA TYR A 154 -20.05 -4.96 18.43
C TYR A 154 -19.25 -5.63 17.31
N TYR A 155 -17.94 -5.37 17.26
CA TYR A 155 -17.07 -6.02 16.29
C TYR A 155 -16.96 -7.52 16.55
N ASN A 156 -17.28 -8.34 15.54
CA ASN A 156 -17.23 -9.78 15.64
C ASN A 156 -15.83 -10.30 15.28
N VAL A 157 -15.09 -10.81 16.27
CA VAL A 157 -13.72 -11.34 16.06
C VAL A 157 -13.73 -12.73 15.42
N ALA A 158 -14.84 -13.47 15.46
CA ALA A 158 -14.89 -14.88 15.08
C ALA A 158 -15.60 -15.12 13.74
N GLY A 159 -14.96 -15.89 12.86
CA GLY A 159 -15.62 -16.52 11.71
C GLY A 159 -15.80 -15.64 10.47
N MET A 160 -15.10 -14.51 10.36
CA MET A 160 -15.27 -13.54 9.27
C MET A 160 -14.70 -13.98 7.91
N TYR A 161 -14.76 -15.26 7.57
CA TYR A 161 -14.16 -15.76 6.33
C TYR A 161 -15.13 -15.67 5.15
N ASP A 162 -14.62 -15.36 3.96
CA ASP A 162 -15.42 -15.25 2.72
C ASP A 162 -16.30 -16.48 2.46
N SER A 163 -15.76 -17.69 2.69
CA SER A 163 -16.53 -18.94 2.59
C SER A 163 -17.79 -18.93 3.45
N ARG A 164 -17.68 -18.49 4.71
CA ARG A 164 -18.83 -18.39 5.64
C ARG A 164 -19.76 -17.25 5.27
N ILE A 165 -19.22 -16.14 4.79
CA ILE A 165 -20.03 -15.00 4.31
C ILE A 165 -20.87 -15.44 3.11
N LYS A 166 -20.32 -16.19 2.16
CA LYS A 166 -21.03 -16.72 0.99
C LYS A 166 -22.09 -17.75 1.35
N GLU A 167 -21.88 -18.55 2.39
CA GLU A 167 -22.89 -19.46 2.94
C GLU A 167 -24.09 -18.70 3.55
N ILE A 168 -23.84 -17.57 4.22
CA ILE A 168 -24.87 -16.75 4.86
C ILE A 168 -25.54 -15.79 3.86
N VAL A 169 -24.77 -15.31 2.88
CA VAL A 169 -25.18 -14.31 1.89
C VAL A 169 -25.02 -14.90 0.49
N PRO A 170 -26.02 -15.64 -0.03
CA PRO A 170 -25.93 -16.26 -1.35
C PRO A 170 -25.89 -15.27 -2.52
N GLU A 171 -25.30 -15.70 -3.63
CA GLU A 171 -25.26 -14.94 -4.89
C GLU A 171 -26.65 -14.76 -5.54
N ARG A 172 -26.80 -13.86 -6.54
CA ARG A 172 -28.14 -13.33 -6.92
C ARG A 172 -28.95 -14.38 -7.65
N SER A 173 -28.25 -15.15 -8.46
CA SER A 173 -28.70 -16.38 -9.09
C SER A 173 -29.26 -17.39 -8.08
N ASP A 174 -28.76 -17.39 -6.85
CA ASP A 174 -29.14 -18.39 -5.85
C ASP A 174 -30.22 -17.89 -4.90
N LEU A 175 -30.26 -16.59 -4.57
CA LEU A 175 -31.39 -15.98 -3.86
C LEU A 175 -32.69 -16.11 -4.65
N SER A 176 -32.66 -15.87 -5.97
CA SER A 176 -33.83 -16.05 -6.83
C SER A 176 -34.29 -17.51 -6.87
N LYS A 177 -33.37 -18.48 -6.90
CA LYS A 177 -33.68 -19.90 -6.79
C LYS A 177 -34.24 -20.27 -5.41
N LEU A 178 -33.70 -19.71 -4.32
CA LEU A 178 -34.16 -19.95 -2.95
C LEU A 178 -35.56 -19.37 -2.71
N ILE A 179 -35.83 -18.16 -3.20
CA ILE A 179 -37.15 -17.55 -3.12
C ILE A 179 -38.14 -18.33 -3.99
N SER A 180 -37.74 -18.73 -5.20
CA SER A 180 -38.60 -19.53 -6.08
C SER A 180 -38.88 -20.92 -5.52
N SER A 181 -37.88 -21.58 -4.92
CA SER A 181 -38.03 -22.89 -4.29
C SER A 181 -38.89 -22.81 -3.02
N THR A 182 -38.73 -21.75 -2.24
CA THR A 182 -39.58 -21.47 -1.06
C THR A 182 -41.02 -21.19 -1.49
N ALA A 183 -41.23 -20.39 -2.54
CA ALA A 183 -42.55 -20.12 -3.11
C ALA A 183 -43.20 -21.40 -3.64
N HIS A 184 -42.46 -22.25 -4.35
CA HIS A 184 -42.95 -23.56 -4.79
C HIS A 184 -43.28 -24.50 -3.63
N THR A 185 -42.50 -24.48 -2.55
CA THR A 185 -42.75 -25.29 -1.34
C THR A 185 -44.01 -24.82 -0.60
N ILE A 186 -44.21 -23.50 -0.49
CA ILE A 186 -45.42 -22.91 0.10
C ILE A 186 -46.63 -23.23 -0.78
N GLN A 187 -46.52 -23.07 -2.10
CA GLN A 187 -47.62 -23.33 -3.03
C GLN A 187 -48.02 -24.81 -3.06
N SER A 188 -47.05 -25.73 -2.93
CA SER A 188 -47.33 -27.17 -2.82
C SER A 188 -47.88 -27.57 -1.45
N ALA A 189 -47.49 -26.90 -0.37
CA ALA A 189 -48.12 -27.06 0.96
C ALA A 189 -49.58 -26.56 0.98
N VAL A 190 -49.85 -25.41 0.35
CA VAL A 190 -51.20 -24.81 0.25
C VAL A 190 -52.10 -25.65 -0.67
N ASN A 191 -51.57 -26.20 -1.77
CA ASN A 191 -52.33 -27.09 -2.64
C ASN A 191 -52.64 -28.45 -1.99
N LYS A 192 -51.79 -28.93 -1.08
CA LYS A 192 -52.08 -30.15 -0.28
C LYS A 192 -53.17 -29.95 0.77
N GLN A 193 -53.40 -28.73 1.24
CA GLN A 193 -54.51 -28.42 2.17
C GLN A 193 -55.88 -28.30 1.49
N ARG A 194 -55.95 -28.20 0.16
CA ARG A 194 -57.21 -28.03 -0.58
C ARG A 194 -57.87 -29.33 -1.06
N ASN A 195 -57.20 -30.48 -0.97
CA ASN A 195 -57.65 -31.74 -1.57
C ASN A 195 -57.92 -32.90 -0.60
N THR A 196 -58.27 -32.63 0.67
CA THR A 196 -58.70 -33.69 1.61
C THR A 196 -60.01 -33.35 2.32
N PRO A 197 -61.13 -34.02 1.98
CA PRO A 197 -62.32 -34.03 2.81
C PRO A 197 -62.24 -35.18 3.84
N GLY A 198 -62.51 -34.87 5.11
CA GLY A 198 -63.07 -35.86 6.05
C GLY A 198 -62.17 -36.38 7.19
N PHE A 199 -62.59 -36.03 8.41
CA PHE A 199 -62.48 -36.71 9.72
C PHE A 199 -61.75 -38.07 9.83
N GLY A 200 -60.85 -38.17 10.80
CA GLY A 200 -60.39 -39.45 11.37
C GLY A 200 -59.31 -39.28 12.44
N ASN A 201 -59.65 -39.61 13.68
CA ASN A 201 -58.74 -39.70 14.83
C ASN A 201 -57.47 -40.51 14.52
N GLY A 202 -56.29 -39.96 14.83
CA GLY A 202 -55.01 -40.66 14.75
C GLY A 202 -53.96 -39.98 15.63
N MET A 203 -53.66 -40.64 16.75
CA MET A 203 -52.74 -40.22 17.79
C MET A 203 -51.30 -40.04 17.27
N GLY A 204 -50.71 -38.88 17.55
CA GLY A 204 -49.28 -38.68 17.85
C GLY A 204 -48.22 -39.25 16.91
N GLN A 205 -47.92 -38.54 15.82
CA GLN A 205 -46.55 -38.48 15.28
C GLN A 205 -46.21 -37.02 14.98
N SER A 206 -45.38 -36.43 15.83
CA SER A 206 -44.84 -35.08 15.62
C SER A 206 -43.87 -35.12 14.44
N MET A 207 -44.38 -34.80 13.26
CA MET A 207 -43.55 -34.27 12.17
C MET A 207 -42.96 -32.95 12.66
N GLY A 208 -41.72 -33.00 13.14
CA GLY A 208 -40.94 -31.82 13.46
C GLY A 208 -40.83 -30.93 12.23
N SER A 209 -41.46 -29.77 12.31
CA SER A 209 -41.30 -28.67 11.36
C SER A 209 -39.81 -28.40 11.13
N LYS A 210 -39.35 -28.60 9.89
CA LYS A 210 -38.02 -28.20 9.39
C LYS A 210 -37.94 -26.67 9.24
N VAL A 211 -38.18 -25.93 10.33
CA VAL A 211 -38.04 -24.46 10.40
C VAL A 211 -37.00 -24.06 11.46
N SER A 212 -36.28 -25.02 12.04
CA SER A 212 -35.20 -24.81 13.02
C SER A 212 -33.78 -24.82 12.42
N HIS A 213 -33.60 -24.40 11.16
CA HIS A 213 -32.29 -24.40 10.49
C HIS A 213 -31.58 -23.04 10.38
N ILE A 214 -32.14 -21.94 10.93
CA ILE A 214 -31.41 -20.66 10.96
C ILE A 214 -30.49 -20.54 12.19
N GLY A 215 -30.74 -21.34 13.24
CA GLY A 215 -29.96 -21.31 14.50
C GLY A 215 -29.08 -22.53 14.78
N SER A 216 -29.06 -23.54 13.91
CA SER A 216 -28.40 -24.83 14.17
C SER A 216 -27.25 -25.20 13.22
N THR A 217 -26.91 -24.35 12.24
CA THR A 217 -25.76 -24.56 11.33
C THR A 217 -24.40 -24.28 11.96
N LEU A 218 -24.34 -24.00 13.27
CA LEU A 218 -23.08 -23.78 14.00
C LEU A 218 -22.46 -25.07 14.58
N LYS A 219 -23.09 -26.23 14.41
CA LYS A 219 -22.51 -27.53 14.76
C LYS A 219 -22.84 -28.57 13.70
N GLY A 220 -21.87 -28.86 12.82
CA GLY A 220 -21.92 -30.08 12.01
C GLY A 220 -21.60 -29.96 10.52
N ASP A 221 -20.68 -29.10 10.11
CA ASP A 221 -19.89 -29.40 8.92
C ASP A 221 -18.42 -29.18 9.29
N ASP A 222 -17.68 -30.28 9.46
CA ASP A 222 -16.23 -30.27 9.77
C ASP A 222 -15.47 -29.73 8.55
N SER A 223 -15.55 -28.42 8.31
CA SER A 223 -14.65 -27.74 7.40
C SER A 223 -13.24 -27.81 8.01
N VAL A 224 -12.34 -28.58 7.38
CA VAL A 224 -10.92 -28.71 7.80
C VAL A 224 -10.26 -27.34 8.00
N ALA A 225 -10.70 -26.33 7.24
CA ALA A 225 -10.30 -24.95 7.39
C ALA A 225 -11.52 -24.01 7.26
N PRO A 226 -11.71 -23.05 8.18
CA PRO A 226 -12.90 -22.20 8.18
C PRO A 226 -12.94 -21.19 7.01
N TRP A 227 -11.80 -20.92 6.37
CA TRP A 227 -11.64 -20.05 5.20
C TRP A 227 -11.75 -20.78 3.85
N ARG A 228 -11.98 -22.09 3.84
CA ARG A 228 -12.05 -22.89 2.60
C ARG A 228 -13.11 -23.98 2.69
N ASN A 229 -14.11 -23.92 1.82
CA ASN A 229 -15.10 -24.98 1.69
C ASN A 229 -14.69 -25.99 0.60
N GLY A 230 -13.75 -26.89 0.92
CA GLY A 230 -13.19 -27.84 -0.04
C GLY A 230 -14.17 -28.83 -0.65
N LYS A 231 -15.37 -29.02 -0.08
CA LYS A 231 -16.40 -29.90 -0.67
C LYS A 231 -17.01 -29.29 -1.93
N ASN A 232 -17.04 -27.97 -2.02
CA ASN A 232 -17.71 -27.23 -3.10
C ASN A 232 -16.73 -26.64 -4.13
N ILE A 233 -15.41 -26.82 -3.94
CA ILE A 233 -14.39 -26.27 -4.84
C ILE A 233 -13.87 -27.38 -5.75
N HIS A 234 -14.31 -27.35 -7.01
CA HIS A 234 -13.82 -28.19 -8.09
C HIS A 234 -13.33 -27.31 -9.23
N ASN A 235 -12.02 -27.35 -9.49
CA ASN A 235 -11.39 -26.58 -10.55
C ASN A 235 -10.92 -27.53 -11.66
N ASP A 236 -11.27 -27.21 -12.91
CA ASP A 236 -10.86 -27.99 -14.09
C ASP A 236 -9.34 -28.06 -14.25
N ARG A 237 -8.63 -27.03 -13.76
CA ARG A 237 -7.17 -26.96 -13.71
C ARG A 237 -6.72 -26.61 -12.30
N ASN A 238 -5.74 -27.34 -11.79
CA ASN A 238 -5.19 -27.10 -10.47
C ASN A 238 -3.97 -26.19 -10.60
N GLU A 239 -4.14 -24.90 -10.27
CA GLU A 239 -3.10 -23.90 -10.49
C GLU A 239 -2.84 -23.10 -9.21
N LEU A 240 -1.56 -22.86 -8.93
CA LEU A 240 -1.12 -22.03 -7.81
C LEU A 240 -0.08 -21.02 -8.29
N TYR A 241 -0.43 -19.75 -8.21
CA TYR A 241 0.45 -18.63 -8.58
C TYR A 241 0.86 -17.85 -7.35
N VAL A 242 2.12 -17.45 -7.28
CA VAL A 242 2.68 -16.64 -6.20
C VAL A 242 3.39 -15.43 -6.79
N ASP A 243 2.94 -14.24 -6.41
CA ASP A 243 3.56 -12.97 -6.75
C ASP A 243 4.28 -12.44 -5.49
N VAL A 244 5.62 -12.45 -5.50
CA VAL A 244 6.44 -11.80 -4.46
C VAL A 244 6.70 -10.36 -4.89
N ARG A 245 6.21 -9.40 -4.12
CA ARG A 245 6.33 -7.97 -4.41
C ARG A 245 7.13 -7.28 -3.33
N GLU A 246 8.20 -6.59 -3.73
CA GLU A 246 9.09 -5.86 -2.82
C GLU A 246 9.21 -4.40 -3.23
N VAL A 247 9.10 -3.51 -2.25
CA VAL A 247 9.35 -2.08 -2.39
C VAL A 247 10.60 -1.72 -1.59
N ILE A 248 11.61 -1.20 -2.29
CA ILE A 248 12.88 -0.79 -1.72
C ILE A 248 12.84 0.70 -1.44
N GLN A 249 13.19 1.06 -0.21
CA GLN A 249 13.42 2.43 0.23
C GLN A 249 14.79 2.49 0.88
N VAL A 250 15.67 3.37 0.42
CA VAL A 250 17.04 3.46 0.93
C VAL A 250 17.59 4.87 0.82
N VAL A 251 18.32 5.29 1.82
CA VAL A 251 19.00 6.57 1.86
C VAL A 251 20.49 6.33 2.03
N TYR A 252 21.26 6.82 1.08
CA TYR A 252 22.71 6.95 1.16
C TYR A 252 23.09 8.41 1.35
N GLN A 253 24.22 8.63 2.02
CA GLN A 253 24.83 9.93 2.16
C GLN A 253 26.30 9.86 1.80
N LYS A 254 26.75 10.73 0.91
CA LYS A 254 28.15 10.89 0.56
C LYS A 254 28.87 11.52 1.75
N LYS A 255 29.92 10.84 2.23
CA LYS A 255 30.82 11.39 3.23
C LYS A 255 32.17 11.70 2.59
N TYR A 256 32.66 12.91 2.86
CA TYR A 256 33.98 13.35 2.45
C TYR A 256 35.01 13.01 3.52
N SER A 257 36.14 12.44 3.11
CA SER A 257 37.23 12.13 4.04
C SER A 257 37.87 13.43 4.55
N SER A 258 37.74 13.68 5.86
CA SER A 258 38.26 14.87 6.55
C SER A 258 39.80 14.92 6.66
N LYS A 259 40.55 13.96 6.10
CA LYS A 259 42.01 13.91 6.25
C LYS A 259 42.67 15.15 5.65
N LYS A 260 43.08 16.12 6.48
CA LYS A 260 43.60 17.46 6.16
C LYS A 260 44.83 17.53 5.21
N ASN A 261 45.45 16.41 4.84
CA ASN A 261 46.81 16.39 4.28
C ASN A 261 46.97 15.86 2.85
N ASP A 262 45.92 15.87 2.01
CA ASP A 262 46.14 15.54 0.60
C ASP A 262 46.43 16.82 -0.20
N SER A 263 47.71 17.19 -0.26
CA SER A 263 48.23 18.32 -1.02
C SER A 263 47.97 18.20 -2.54
N ARG A 264 47.54 17.04 -3.04
CA ARG A 264 47.04 16.85 -4.41
C ARG A 264 45.63 17.41 -4.64
N ARG A 265 44.89 17.77 -3.59
CA ARG A 265 43.51 18.33 -3.69
C ARG A 265 43.44 19.71 -4.32
N LYS A 266 44.53 20.47 -4.38
CA LYS A 266 44.52 21.85 -4.90
C LYS A 266 44.57 21.94 -6.43
N ILE A 267 44.91 20.88 -7.15
CA ILE A 267 45.17 20.96 -8.60
C ILE A 267 43.97 20.51 -9.44
N PHE A 268 43.12 19.59 -8.95
CA PHE A 268 42.03 19.01 -9.75
C PHE A 268 40.63 19.08 -9.12
N GLY A 269 40.43 19.76 -7.98
CA GLY A 269 39.10 20.06 -7.42
C GLY A 269 38.23 18.87 -6.97
N ARG A 270 38.58 17.62 -7.33
CA ARG A 270 37.76 16.43 -7.09
C ARG A 270 37.65 16.10 -5.60
N ARG A 271 36.44 16.20 -5.05
CA ARG A 271 36.11 15.67 -3.73
C ARG A 271 35.66 14.21 -3.88
N SER A 272 36.61 13.28 -3.85
CA SER A 272 36.28 11.86 -3.75
C SER A 272 35.66 11.57 -2.37
N GLY A 273 34.35 11.31 -2.36
CA GLY A 273 33.59 10.89 -1.19
C GLY A 273 33.07 9.48 -1.38
N HIS A 274 32.88 8.75 -0.28
CA HIS A 274 32.26 7.43 -0.31
C HIS A 274 30.80 7.53 0.13
N LEU A 275 29.91 6.78 -0.51
CA LEU A 275 28.52 6.67 -0.09
C LEU A 275 28.42 5.78 1.14
N GLU A 276 27.92 6.36 2.23
CA GLU A 276 27.57 5.62 3.43
C GLU A 276 26.07 5.39 3.46
N TYR A 277 25.69 4.16 3.77
CA TYR A 277 24.31 3.82 4.05
C TYR A 277 23.82 4.56 5.30
N VAL A 278 22.66 5.21 5.23
CA VAL A 278 22.04 5.93 6.36
C VAL A 278 20.89 5.13 6.95
N ARG A 279 19.94 4.75 6.10
CA ARG A 279 18.77 3.98 6.49
C ARG A 279 18.12 3.29 5.28
N GLY A 280 17.31 2.28 5.53
CA GLY A 280 16.63 1.57 4.47
C GLY A 280 15.72 0.47 4.97
N ASN A 281 14.70 0.18 4.18
CA ASN A 281 13.81 -0.94 4.40
C ASN A 281 13.47 -1.62 3.06
N ILE A 282 13.09 -2.89 3.15
CA ILE A 282 12.38 -3.58 2.08
C ILE A 282 11.01 -3.95 2.63
N SER A 283 9.96 -3.35 2.06
CA SER A 283 8.58 -3.71 2.38
C SER A 283 8.12 -4.76 1.37
N GLY A 284 7.79 -5.95 1.85
CA GLY A 284 7.48 -7.09 1.01
C GLY A 284 6.09 -7.66 1.25
N SER A 285 5.51 -8.25 0.20
CA SER A 285 4.26 -8.99 0.26
C SER A 285 4.32 -10.22 -0.62
N VAL A 286 3.68 -11.30 -0.18
CA VAL A 286 3.53 -12.55 -0.92
C VAL A 286 2.05 -12.72 -1.24
N ASP A 287 1.67 -12.34 -2.45
CA ASP A 287 0.32 -12.46 -2.95
C ASP A 287 0.14 -13.80 -3.66
N MET A 288 -1.01 -14.43 -3.49
CA MET A 288 -1.30 -15.75 -4.05
C MET A 288 -2.56 -15.72 -4.89
N ARG A 289 -2.60 -16.58 -5.92
CA ARG A 289 -3.82 -16.97 -6.64
C ARG A 289 -3.92 -18.48 -6.66
N CYS A 290 -4.90 -19.01 -5.96
CA CYS A 290 -5.12 -20.43 -5.76
C CYS A 290 -6.37 -20.90 -6.50
N PHE A 291 -6.22 -21.88 -7.37
CA PHE A 291 -7.30 -22.58 -8.07
C PHE A 291 -7.16 -24.08 -7.86
N LEU A 292 -6.87 -24.50 -6.64
CA LEU A 292 -6.73 -25.91 -6.31
C LEU A 292 -8.09 -26.52 -5.97
N THR A 293 -8.27 -27.82 -6.25
CA THR A 293 -9.48 -28.57 -5.87
C THR A 293 -9.37 -29.12 -4.45
N GLY A 294 -10.49 -29.21 -3.71
CA GLY A 294 -10.53 -29.85 -2.39
C GLY A 294 -9.89 -29.01 -1.28
N ASN A 295 -9.29 -29.65 -0.26
CA ASN A 295 -8.57 -29.01 0.86
C ASN A 295 -7.07 -29.40 0.83
N PRO A 296 -6.28 -28.88 -0.11
CA PRO A 296 -4.87 -29.25 -0.21
C PRO A 296 -4.06 -28.62 0.93
N LEU A 297 -3.06 -29.35 1.42
CA LEU A 297 -2.03 -28.79 2.29
C LEU A 297 -0.89 -28.25 1.43
N VAL A 298 -0.60 -26.96 1.53
CA VAL A 298 0.47 -26.31 0.77
C VAL A 298 1.63 -26.00 1.71
N GLU A 299 2.84 -26.32 1.27
CA GLU A 299 4.07 -25.98 1.94
C GLU A 299 4.97 -25.15 1.04
N ILE A 300 5.42 -23.99 1.54
CA ILE A 300 6.35 -23.10 0.85
C ILE A 300 7.66 -23.04 1.64
N ALA A 301 8.78 -23.39 0.99
CA ALA A 301 10.11 -23.19 1.54
C ALA A 301 10.64 -21.81 1.14
N LEU A 302 11.17 -21.09 2.13
CA LEU A 302 11.63 -19.71 2.01
C LEU A 302 13.14 -19.61 2.24
N LYS A 303 13.81 -18.83 1.40
CA LYS A 303 15.22 -18.49 1.52
C LYS A 303 15.36 -16.97 1.64
N GLN A 304 15.88 -16.51 2.77
CA GLN A 304 15.90 -15.08 3.12
C GLN A 304 17.19 -14.34 2.70
N GLY A 305 18.07 -14.94 1.89
CA GLY A 305 19.25 -14.25 1.36
C GLY A 305 20.29 -13.74 2.39
N GLY A 306 20.14 -14.10 3.67
CA GLY A 306 20.93 -13.55 4.78
C GLY A 306 20.36 -12.28 5.41
N LEU A 307 19.18 -11.83 4.94
CA LEU A 307 18.39 -10.76 5.54
C LEU A 307 17.38 -11.36 6.51
N ASP A 308 17.06 -10.63 7.58
CA ASP A 308 16.00 -11.01 8.52
C ASP A 308 14.69 -10.35 8.11
N ILE A 309 13.65 -11.16 7.91
CA ILE A 309 12.30 -10.68 7.57
C ILE A 309 11.52 -10.15 8.79
N GLY A 310 12.12 -10.21 9.98
CA GLY A 310 11.59 -9.64 11.21
C GLY A 310 10.35 -10.38 11.71
N ILE A 311 9.26 -9.63 11.92
CA ILE A 311 7.97 -10.17 12.38
C ILE A 311 6.95 -9.96 11.25
N PRO A 312 6.78 -10.92 10.32
CA PRO A 312 5.81 -10.80 9.26
C PRO A 312 4.38 -10.86 9.78
N GLY A 313 3.48 -10.12 9.12
CA GLY A 313 2.05 -10.34 9.21
C GLY A 313 1.67 -11.54 8.34
N PHE A 314 0.89 -12.47 8.88
CA PHE A 314 0.50 -13.70 8.22
C PHE A 314 -1.00 -13.78 8.01
N HIS A 315 -1.42 -14.38 6.90
CA HIS A 315 -2.79 -14.80 6.71
C HIS A 315 -3.17 -15.88 7.74
N ASP A 316 -4.43 -15.89 8.16
CA ASP A 316 -4.95 -16.86 9.15
C ASP A 316 -4.84 -18.31 8.69
N CYS A 317 -4.61 -18.55 7.40
CA CYS A 317 -4.50 -19.89 6.86
C CYS A 317 -3.21 -20.61 7.27
N ILE A 318 -2.21 -19.87 7.76
CA ILE A 318 -0.91 -20.41 8.15
C ILE A 318 -1.00 -21.16 9.47
N ASP A 319 -0.39 -22.33 9.50
CA ASP A 319 -0.19 -23.10 10.72
C ASP A 319 0.78 -22.37 11.67
N LYS A 320 0.18 -21.59 12.58
CA LYS A 320 0.89 -20.84 13.62
C LYS A 320 1.67 -21.78 14.56
N THR A 321 1.22 -23.02 14.77
CA THR A 321 1.92 -23.97 15.64
C THR A 321 3.24 -24.43 15.02
N SER A 322 3.27 -24.69 13.71
CA SER A 322 4.51 -25.02 13.00
C SER A 322 5.44 -23.81 12.88
N LEU A 323 4.89 -22.60 12.76
CA LEU A 323 5.67 -21.37 12.68
C LEU A 323 6.40 -21.06 13.99
N LEU A 324 5.71 -21.17 15.14
CA LEU A 324 6.28 -20.88 16.47
C LEU A 324 7.42 -21.80 16.90
N LYS A 325 7.58 -22.95 16.24
CA LYS A 325 8.68 -23.90 16.48
C LYS A 325 9.96 -23.56 15.71
N GLN A 326 9.90 -22.61 14.78
CA GLN A 326 11.03 -22.24 13.93
C GLN A 326 11.81 -21.09 14.56
N GLU A 327 13.14 -21.24 14.70
CA GLU A 327 14.02 -20.13 15.10
C GLU A 327 14.06 -19.03 14.03
N LYS A 328 14.01 -19.44 12.76
CA LYS A 328 13.89 -18.56 11.59
C LYS A 328 12.85 -19.11 10.65
N ILE A 329 12.01 -18.22 10.12
CA ILE A 329 10.90 -18.55 9.24
C ILE A 329 11.45 -19.07 7.90
N SER A 330 11.52 -20.38 7.78
CA SER A 330 12.07 -21.07 6.60
C SER A 330 11.02 -21.89 5.86
N LYS A 331 9.88 -22.17 6.51
CA LYS A 331 8.80 -22.95 5.92
C LYS A 331 7.44 -22.43 6.38
N LEU A 332 6.52 -22.27 5.43
CA LEU A 332 5.11 -21.97 5.69
C LEU A 332 4.27 -23.18 5.30
N SER A 333 3.36 -23.60 6.17
CA SER A 333 2.40 -24.68 5.91
C SER A 333 0.98 -24.17 6.13
N PHE A 334 0.07 -24.42 5.18
CA PHE A 334 -1.27 -23.85 5.20
C PHE A 334 -2.24 -24.56 4.25
N ILE A 335 -3.54 -24.41 4.50
CA ILE A 335 -4.59 -24.73 3.53
C ILE A 335 -5.02 -23.42 2.85
N PRO A 336 -4.73 -23.18 1.56
CA PRO A 336 -4.93 -21.87 0.94
C PRO A 336 -6.41 -21.50 0.78
N PRO A 337 -6.83 -20.26 1.09
CA PRO A 337 -8.08 -19.72 0.57
C PRO A 337 -8.17 -19.88 -0.95
N ASP A 338 -9.39 -19.90 -1.47
CA ASP A 338 -9.62 -19.98 -2.91
C ASP A 338 -9.54 -18.61 -3.58
N GLY A 339 -9.01 -18.56 -4.81
CA GLY A 339 -8.80 -17.32 -5.56
C GLY A 339 -7.63 -16.49 -5.04
N ARG A 340 -7.77 -15.16 -5.08
CA ARG A 340 -6.73 -14.20 -4.67
C ARG A 340 -6.73 -13.96 -3.16
N PHE A 341 -5.54 -13.90 -2.55
CA PHE A 341 -5.31 -13.49 -1.15
C PHE A 341 -3.83 -13.13 -0.94
N THR A 342 -3.51 -12.35 0.10
CA THR A 342 -2.12 -12.12 0.53
C THR A 342 -1.76 -13.10 1.64
N LEU A 343 -0.74 -13.92 1.43
CA LEU A 343 -0.29 -14.95 2.38
C LEU A 343 0.50 -14.33 3.54
N MET A 344 1.41 -13.42 3.21
CA MET A 344 2.23 -12.74 4.22
C MET A 344 2.68 -11.36 3.74
N GLN A 345 2.91 -10.48 4.70
CA GLN A 345 3.54 -9.18 4.53
C GLN A 345 4.73 -9.10 5.48
N TYR A 346 5.85 -8.59 5.02
CA TYR A 346 7.09 -8.53 5.81
C TYR A 346 7.79 -7.21 5.61
N ASN A 347 8.64 -6.85 6.58
CA ASN A 347 9.49 -5.69 6.49
C ASN A 347 10.90 -6.08 6.90
N ILE A 348 11.84 -5.97 5.96
CA ILE A 348 13.25 -6.20 6.22
C ILE A 348 13.86 -4.86 6.60
N ASN A 349 14.34 -4.76 7.84
CA ASN A 349 15.15 -3.63 8.26
C ASN A 349 16.58 -3.81 7.74
N LEU A 350 16.99 -2.94 6.81
CA LEU A 350 18.31 -3.01 6.22
C LEU A 350 19.40 -2.47 7.15
N ASP A 351 19.06 -1.76 8.23
CA ASP A 351 20.02 -1.17 9.18
C ASP A 351 20.80 -2.23 9.99
N GLN A 352 20.26 -3.45 10.08
CA GLN A 352 20.81 -4.53 10.89
C GLN A 352 21.87 -5.36 10.14
N GLY A 353 22.02 -5.16 8.83
CA GLY A 353 23.01 -5.85 7.99
C GLY A 353 24.40 -5.22 8.04
N LYS A 354 25.43 -5.94 7.55
CA LYS A 354 26.79 -5.39 7.28
C LYS A 354 27.07 -5.16 5.79
N ARG A 355 26.07 -5.34 4.93
CA ARG A 355 26.18 -5.25 3.48
C ARG A 355 24.99 -4.47 2.95
N HIS A 356 25.21 -3.31 2.33
CA HIS A 356 24.11 -2.49 1.82
C HIS A 356 24.37 -2.01 0.40
N SER A 357 24.68 -2.93 -0.52
CA SER A 357 24.32 -2.75 -1.93
C SER A 357 22.91 -3.31 -2.09
N VAL A 358 21.90 -2.44 -2.02
CA VAL A 358 20.49 -2.84 -2.12
C VAL A 358 19.96 -2.37 -3.47
N GLY A 359 19.21 -3.24 -4.15
CA GLY A 359 18.75 -2.98 -5.51
C GLY A 359 19.83 -3.18 -6.57
N LEU A 360 19.46 -2.93 -7.84
CA LEU A 360 20.34 -3.12 -9.00
C LEU A 360 21.05 -1.84 -9.43
N VAL A 361 20.52 -0.68 -9.07
CA VAL A 361 21.08 0.62 -9.46
C VAL A 361 21.90 1.19 -8.32
N HIS A 362 23.11 1.62 -8.62
CA HIS A 362 24.00 2.35 -7.71
C HIS A 362 24.41 3.67 -8.36
N ALA A 363 24.36 4.76 -7.61
CA ALA A 363 24.83 6.04 -8.11
C ALA A 363 26.20 6.39 -7.55
N ASP A 364 26.98 7.08 -8.35
CA ASP A 364 28.13 7.87 -7.94
C ASP A 364 27.90 9.31 -8.40
N ILE A 365 28.23 10.27 -7.55
CA ILE A 365 27.92 11.67 -7.79
C ILE A 365 29.18 12.48 -7.58
N GLU A 366 29.59 13.24 -8.56
CA GLU A 366 30.61 14.27 -8.45
C GLU A 366 29.95 15.66 -8.57
N ASP A 367 30.25 16.56 -7.66
CA ASP A 367 29.70 17.90 -7.58
C ASP A 367 30.84 18.93 -7.48
N HIS A 368 30.50 20.23 -7.59
CA HIS A 368 31.47 21.32 -7.60
C HIS A 368 32.57 21.16 -8.68
N LEU A 369 32.18 20.62 -9.83
CA LEU A 369 33.03 20.50 -11.01
C LEU A 369 33.08 21.83 -11.77
N GLY A 370 33.94 21.90 -12.79
CA GLY A 370 34.12 23.11 -13.59
C GLY A 370 34.95 24.19 -12.89
N THR A 371 35.30 25.25 -13.61
CA THR A 371 36.11 26.35 -13.06
C THR A 371 35.33 27.21 -12.06
N LEU A 372 34.00 27.22 -12.17
CA LEU A 372 33.10 28.00 -11.33
C LEU A 372 32.44 27.17 -10.22
N GLY A 373 32.61 25.84 -10.22
CA GLY A 373 31.97 24.94 -9.26
C GLY A 373 30.48 24.67 -9.54
N ASP A 374 30.00 25.05 -10.71
CA ASP A 374 28.61 24.98 -11.17
C ASP A 374 28.29 23.73 -11.99
N GLU A 375 29.28 22.85 -12.20
CA GLU A 375 29.09 21.58 -12.89
C GLU A 375 28.95 20.40 -11.91
N PHE A 376 28.26 19.36 -12.37
CA PHE A 376 28.10 18.09 -11.67
C PHE A 376 28.10 16.92 -12.65
N GLU A 377 28.40 15.73 -12.15
CA GLU A 377 28.32 14.46 -12.87
C GLU A 377 27.60 13.43 -12.01
N VAL A 378 26.59 12.78 -12.57
CA VAL A 378 25.89 11.63 -11.99
C VAL A 378 26.18 10.43 -12.86
N THR A 379 26.87 9.44 -12.29
CA THR A 379 27.13 8.16 -12.92
C THR A 379 26.27 7.10 -12.24
N LEU A 380 25.53 6.32 -13.04
CA LEU A 380 24.71 5.22 -12.56
C LEU A 380 25.35 3.92 -13.01
N ASN A 381 25.50 2.97 -12.10
CA ASN A 381 25.87 1.60 -12.38
C ASN A 381 24.65 0.71 -12.21
N ILE A 382 24.12 0.20 -13.32
CA ILE A 382 23.02 -0.77 -13.33
C ILE A 382 23.66 -2.14 -13.33
N SER A 383 23.73 -2.79 -12.17
CA SER A 383 24.43 -4.06 -11.96
C SER A 383 23.90 -5.16 -12.87
N SER A 384 24.81 -5.97 -13.44
CA SER A 384 24.43 -7.16 -14.19
C SER A 384 23.71 -8.18 -13.29
N SER A 385 22.71 -8.86 -13.85
CA SER A 385 21.94 -9.88 -13.13
C SER A 385 21.65 -11.07 -14.02
N THR A 386 21.68 -12.28 -13.44
CA THR A 386 21.29 -13.51 -14.12
C THR A 386 19.77 -13.70 -14.15
N SER A 387 19.04 -13.05 -13.22
CA SER A 387 17.58 -13.13 -13.11
C SER A 387 16.85 -11.95 -13.76
N VAL A 388 17.54 -10.82 -13.95
CA VAL A 388 16.96 -9.57 -14.44
C VAL A 388 17.72 -9.10 -15.68
N LYS A 389 17.04 -9.12 -16.84
CA LYS A 389 17.62 -8.67 -18.12
C LYS A 389 17.58 -7.16 -18.29
N HIS A 390 16.50 -6.54 -17.83
CA HIS A 390 16.27 -5.10 -17.92
C HIS A 390 15.54 -4.60 -16.68
N ILE A 391 15.76 -3.32 -16.37
CA ILE A 391 14.92 -2.55 -15.45
C ILE A 391 13.96 -1.70 -16.29
N GLU A 392 12.82 -1.35 -15.72
CA GLU A 392 11.76 -0.62 -16.39
C GLU A 392 11.47 0.72 -15.71
N ASP A 393 11.00 1.68 -16.51
CA ASP A 393 10.52 3.00 -16.09
C ASP A 393 11.50 3.70 -15.14
N MET A 394 12.79 3.68 -15.50
CA MET A 394 13.84 4.29 -14.69
C MET A 394 13.82 5.82 -14.80
N GLU A 395 13.93 6.47 -13.66
CA GLU A 395 13.96 7.91 -13.54
C GLU A 395 14.90 8.35 -12.41
N VAL A 396 15.60 9.46 -12.62
CA VAL A 396 16.40 10.12 -11.60
C VAL A 396 15.93 11.56 -11.43
N MET A 397 15.36 11.86 -10.27
CA MET A 397 15.04 13.21 -9.85
C MET A 397 16.29 13.85 -9.24
N LEU A 398 16.76 14.94 -9.83
CA LEU A 398 17.88 15.74 -9.35
C LEU A 398 17.33 16.88 -8.49
N CYS A 399 17.85 17.05 -7.27
CA CYS A 399 17.42 18.07 -6.32
C CYS A 399 18.58 19.01 -5.98
N PHE A 400 18.38 20.30 -6.23
CA PHE A 400 19.38 21.35 -6.03
C PHE A 400 19.04 22.22 -4.82
N GLY A 401 20.05 22.81 -4.22
CA GLY A 401 19.87 23.79 -3.16
C GLY A 401 21.03 24.78 -3.10
N LEU A 402 20.82 25.83 -2.30
CA LEU A 402 21.79 26.91 -2.21
C LEU A 402 23.06 26.42 -1.50
N SER A 403 24.22 26.63 -2.13
CA SER A 403 25.51 26.36 -1.52
C SER A 403 25.67 27.26 -0.29
N HIS A 404 25.78 26.65 0.89
CA HIS A 404 26.18 27.35 2.10
C HIS A 404 27.69 27.62 2.02
N GLY A 405 28.06 28.70 1.33
CA GLY A 405 29.40 29.26 1.45
C GLY A 405 29.70 29.58 2.92
N ASN A 406 30.98 29.61 3.32
CA ASN A 406 31.44 29.96 4.66
C ASN A 406 30.85 31.32 5.13
N ARG A 407 29.63 31.31 5.68
CA ARG A 407 29.05 32.46 6.37
C ARG A 407 29.83 32.61 7.67
N LYS A 408 30.47 33.77 7.84
CA LYS A 408 30.87 34.23 9.18
C LYS A 408 29.63 34.19 10.06
N LYS A 409 29.79 33.65 11.26
CA LYS A 409 28.74 33.21 12.19
C LYS A 409 27.83 34.33 12.74
N ASP A 410 27.87 35.54 12.19
CA ASP A 410 27.44 36.77 12.88
C ASP A 410 26.39 37.61 12.11
N THR A 411 25.61 37.01 11.20
CA THR A 411 24.47 37.73 10.60
C THR A 411 23.19 36.92 10.80
N HIS A 412 22.44 37.28 11.84
CA HIS A 412 21.03 36.89 11.99
C HIS A 412 20.24 37.54 10.86
N LEU A 413 19.90 36.75 9.85
CA LEU A 413 18.87 37.09 8.86
C LEU A 413 17.59 36.36 9.28
N SER A 414 16.48 37.09 9.28
CA SER A 414 15.15 36.56 9.56
C SER A 414 14.76 35.50 8.52
N SER A 415 13.96 34.53 8.98
CA SER A 415 13.35 33.45 8.19
C SER A 415 12.65 33.90 6.90
N ASP A 416 12.27 35.17 6.82
CA ASP A 416 11.44 35.71 5.75
C ASP A 416 12.26 36.16 4.52
N GLU A 417 13.60 36.20 4.59
CA GLU A 417 14.48 36.53 3.45
C GLU A 417 15.04 35.31 2.69
N GLU A 418 14.68 34.08 3.09
CA GLU A 418 15.00 32.86 2.31
C GLU A 418 14.09 32.68 1.09
N GLU A 419 13.00 33.46 1.01
CA GLU A 419 11.99 33.44 -0.05
C GLU A 419 12.32 34.41 -1.22
N PHE A 420 13.59 34.80 -1.38
CA PHE A 420 14.05 35.61 -2.52
C PHE A 420 14.17 34.76 -3.80
N SER A 421 13.22 34.98 -4.72
CA SER A 421 13.21 34.67 -6.16
C SER A 421 14.23 33.63 -6.65
N ILE A 422 13.92 32.35 -6.41
CA ILE A 422 14.54 31.18 -7.10
C ILE A 422 13.95 31.07 -8.53
N GLU A 423 13.64 32.21 -9.12
CA GLU A 423 13.03 32.25 -10.43
C GLU A 423 14.15 32.05 -11.45
N GLN A 424 14.11 30.87 -12.08
CA GLN A 424 14.78 30.56 -13.35
C GLN A 424 16.25 30.10 -13.24
N PHE A 425 16.47 28.91 -12.68
CA PHE A 425 17.67 28.14 -13.01
C PHE A 425 17.32 27.04 -14.01
N ARG A 426 18.22 26.76 -14.95
CA ARG A 426 18.12 25.60 -15.84
C ARG A 426 19.38 24.77 -15.75
N ILE A 427 19.23 23.47 -15.94
CA ILE A 427 20.38 22.61 -16.14
C ILE A 427 20.66 22.55 -17.63
N LYS A 428 21.86 22.98 -18.01
CA LYS A 428 22.41 22.74 -19.33
C LYS A 428 23.11 21.39 -19.34
N PRO A 429 22.63 20.40 -20.12
CA PRO A 429 23.33 19.14 -20.25
C PRO A 429 24.64 19.35 -21.01
N LEU A 430 25.75 18.94 -20.42
CA LEU A 430 27.06 18.90 -21.06
C LEU A 430 27.32 17.55 -21.72
N GLN A 431 26.86 16.47 -21.07
CA GLN A 431 26.93 15.11 -21.58
C GLN A 431 25.76 14.29 -21.04
N ILE A 432 25.11 13.54 -21.92
CA ILE A 432 24.13 12.53 -21.56
C ILE A 432 24.45 11.29 -22.39
N THR A 433 24.75 10.16 -21.75
CA THR A 433 25.00 8.91 -22.48
C THR A 433 23.73 8.11 -22.72
N HIS A 434 22.71 8.26 -21.87
CA HIS A 434 21.45 7.52 -21.94
C HIS A 434 20.28 8.41 -21.50
N GLY A 435 19.11 8.18 -22.07
CA GLY A 435 17.90 8.91 -21.71
C GLY A 435 17.94 10.39 -22.10
N ARG A 436 17.09 11.20 -21.47
CA ARG A 436 16.96 12.63 -21.70
C ARG A 436 16.76 13.40 -20.41
N LEU A 437 17.21 14.65 -20.39
CA LEU A 437 17.00 15.56 -19.27
C LEU A 437 15.78 16.45 -19.53
N GLU A 438 14.89 16.51 -18.55
CA GLU A 438 13.70 17.35 -18.53
C GLU A 438 13.85 18.37 -17.40
N ASN A 439 14.01 19.65 -17.76
CA ASN A 439 13.99 20.75 -16.81
C ASN A 439 12.53 21.04 -16.42
N MET A 440 12.23 21.08 -15.12
CA MET A 440 10.87 21.38 -14.66
C MET A 440 10.55 22.88 -14.84
N SER A 441 9.44 23.18 -15.52
CA SER A 441 9.11 24.54 -15.98
C SER A 441 8.36 25.42 -14.97
N SER A 442 7.97 24.89 -13.80
CA SER A 442 7.34 25.71 -12.75
C SER A 442 8.40 26.41 -11.93
N GLY A 443 8.45 27.75 -12.02
CA GLY A 443 9.50 28.64 -11.46
C GLY A 443 9.74 28.62 -9.95
N VAL A 444 9.28 27.60 -9.23
CA VAL A 444 9.44 27.41 -7.78
C VAL A 444 10.30 26.16 -7.45
N HIS A 445 10.60 25.29 -8.41
CA HIS A 445 11.20 23.99 -8.11
C HIS A 445 12.69 23.90 -8.47
N LYS A 446 13.53 23.68 -7.45
CA LYS A 446 14.97 23.36 -7.55
C LYS A 446 15.20 21.90 -8.02
N ARG A 447 14.42 21.43 -9.00
CA ARG A 447 14.40 20.03 -9.41
C ARG A 447 14.48 19.87 -10.92
N SER A 448 15.05 18.75 -11.37
CA SER A 448 15.06 18.35 -12.78
C SER A 448 15.04 16.84 -12.88
N LYS A 449 14.57 16.30 -14.00
CA LYS A 449 14.27 14.89 -14.15
C LYS A 449 15.09 14.29 -15.28
N TRP A 450 15.85 13.24 -14.98
CA TRP A 450 16.56 12.45 -15.99
C TRP A 450 15.76 11.18 -16.25
N VAL A 451 15.16 11.12 -17.44
CA VAL A 451 14.21 10.06 -17.84
C VAL A 451 14.90 9.12 -18.82
N PHE A 452 14.77 7.82 -18.58
CA PHE A 452 15.31 6.78 -19.43
C PHE A 452 14.25 6.22 -20.38
N ASP A 453 14.70 5.41 -21.34
CA ASP A 453 13.78 4.58 -22.11
C ASP A 453 13.03 3.62 -21.21
N LYS A 454 11.88 3.13 -21.70
CA LYS A 454 11.01 2.24 -20.93
C LYS A 454 11.75 1.03 -20.36
N GLU A 455 12.71 0.48 -21.08
CA GLU A 455 13.54 -0.64 -20.66
C GLU A 455 15.02 -0.26 -20.76
N VAL A 456 15.78 -0.48 -19.69
CA VAL A 456 17.24 -0.28 -19.65
C VAL A 456 17.90 -1.59 -19.26
N SER A 457 18.81 -2.09 -20.10
CA SER A 457 19.48 -3.38 -19.86
C SER A 457 20.34 -3.35 -18.60
N THR A 458 20.44 -4.49 -17.91
CA THR A 458 21.40 -4.64 -16.82
C THR A 458 22.85 -4.68 -17.36
N GLY A 459 23.81 -4.25 -16.56
CA GLY A 459 25.21 -4.09 -16.95
C GLY A 459 25.55 -2.77 -17.65
N THR A 460 24.60 -1.85 -17.81
CA THR A 460 24.83 -0.53 -18.41
C THR A 460 25.33 0.49 -17.38
N MET A 461 26.07 1.49 -17.85
CA MET A 461 26.59 2.58 -17.02
C MET A 461 26.18 3.97 -17.56
N PRO A 462 24.95 4.44 -17.28
CA PRO A 462 24.54 5.79 -17.65
C PRO A 462 25.34 6.89 -16.98
N VAL A 463 25.56 8.00 -17.70
CA VAL A 463 26.25 9.19 -17.21
C VAL A 463 25.49 10.44 -17.66
N LEU A 464 25.26 11.34 -16.71
CA LEU A 464 24.76 12.69 -16.92
C LEU A 464 25.77 13.68 -16.33
N ARG A 465 26.33 14.53 -17.18
CA ARG A 465 27.09 15.71 -16.77
C ARG A 465 26.31 16.97 -17.11
N GLY A 466 26.10 17.83 -16.12
CA GLY A 466 25.30 19.04 -16.25
C GLY A 466 26.01 20.27 -15.68
N CYS A 467 25.63 21.44 -16.19
CA CYS A 467 26.03 22.75 -15.69
C CYS A 467 24.77 23.50 -15.25
N VAL A 468 24.80 24.10 -14.06
CA VAL A 468 23.67 24.87 -13.52
C VAL A 468 23.76 26.31 -14.00
N GLU A 469 22.92 26.69 -14.96
CA GLU A 469 22.86 28.06 -15.48
C GLU A 469 21.77 28.87 -14.79
N ARG A 470 22.10 30.08 -14.35
CA ARG A 470 21.10 31.09 -13.96
C ARG A 470 20.54 31.74 -15.23
N GLN A 471 19.23 31.77 -15.37
CA GLN A 471 18.56 32.56 -16.39
C GLN A 471 18.63 34.02 -15.91
N ARG A 472 19.37 34.86 -16.62
CA ARG A 472 19.46 36.29 -16.30
C ARG A 472 18.12 36.95 -16.65
N SER A 473 17.56 37.72 -15.74
CA SER A 473 16.54 38.70 -16.07
C SER A 473 17.22 39.96 -16.63
N ASP A 474 16.54 40.69 -17.51
CA ASP A 474 17.06 41.93 -18.13
C ASP A 474 17.32 43.06 -17.10
N GLU A 475 17.02 42.85 -15.82
CA GLU A 475 17.22 43.79 -14.70
C GLU A 475 18.50 43.56 -13.88
N ASP A 476 19.41 42.64 -14.28
CA ASP A 476 20.73 42.51 -13.65
C ASP A 476 21.62 43.73 -14.01
N VAL A 477 21.31 44.87 -13.39
CA VAL A 477 22.05 46.13 -13.50
C VAL A 477 23.45 45.93 -12.93
N LYS A 478 24.47 46.11 -13.77
CA LYS A 478 25.87 46.16 -13.34
C LYS A 478 26.05 47.32 -12.36
N ASP A 479 26.42 47.01 -11.12
CA ASP A 479 26.86 48.02 -10.18
C ASP A 479 28.07 48.78 -10.75
N SER A 480 28.03 50.10 -10.61
CA SER A 480 28.96 51.09 -11.17
C SER A 480 30.43 50.99 -10.69
N LYS A 481 30.79 49.91 -9.98
CA LYS A 481 32.13 49.69 -9.41
C LYS A 481 32.83 48.41 -9.90
N GLY A 482 32.27 47.67 -10.87
CA GLY A 482 32.97 46.56 -11.53
C GLY A 482 33.40 45.39 -10.62
N ASN A 483 33.00 45.42 -9.34
CA ASN A 483 33.09 44.28 -8.44
C ASN A 483 31.73 43.60 -8.42
N ASP A 484 31.72 42.34 -8.83
CA ASP A 484 30.60 41.42 -8.70
C ASP A 484 30.32 41.24 -7.20
N SER A 485 29.52 42.14 -6.61
CA SER A 485 29.24 42.21 -5.17
C SER A 485 28.23 41.15 -4.73
N THR A 486 27.66 40.38 -5.67
CA THR A 486 26.98 39.14 -5.35
C THR A 486 28.03 38.05 -5.14
N ALA A 487 28.33 37.75 -3.88
CA ALA A 487 28.82 36.41 -3.55
C ALA A 487 27.74 35.43 -4.05
N GLN A 488 27.92 34.96 -5.29
CA GLN A 488 26.93 34.24 -6.08
C GLN A 488 26.39 33.08 -5.25
N ARG A 489 25.12 33.14 -4.89
CA ARG A 489 24.38 32.03 -4.30
C ARG A 489 24.30 30.92 -5.36
N MET A 490 25.31 30.06 -5.40
CA MET A 490 25.42 28.97 -6.37
C MET A 490 24.47 27.84 -5.96
N LEU A 491 23.66 27.35 -6.90
CA LEU A 491 22.90 26.13 -6.71
C LEU A 491 23.82 24.92 -6.93
N VAL A 492 23.79 24.00 -5.99
CA VAL A 492 24.56 22.76 -6.03
C VAL A 492 23.61 21.57 -5.91
N LEU A 493 23.98 20.46 -6.53
CA LEU A 493 23.24 19.21 -6.40
C LEU A 493 23.31 18.74 -4.94
N GLN A 494 22.17 18.66 -4.27
CA GLN A 494 22.09 18.24 -2.87
C GLN A 494 21.73 16.77 -2.73
N SER A 495 20.88 16.27 -3.63
CA SER A 495 20.51 14.86 -3.65
C SER A 495 19.96 14.45 -4.98
N ILE A 496 19.92 13.14 -5.21
CA ILE A 496 19.13 12.51 -6.26
C ILE A 496 18.16 11.51 -5.64
N ASN A 497 17.01 11.32 -6.27
CA ASN A 497 16.09 10.22 -5.98
C ASN A 497 15.93 9.37 -7.24
N ILE A 498 16.18 8.07 -7.11
CA ILE A 498 16.16 7.11 -8.21
C ILE A 498 14.92 6.24 -8.04
N SER A 499 14.12 6.13 -9.09
CA SER A 499 13.02 5.18 -9.17
C SER A 499 13.18 4.26 -10.37
N TYR A 500 12.81 2.99 -10.18
CA TYR A 500 12.77 1.97 -11.24
C TYR A 500 11.99 0.75 -10.74
N LYS A 501 11.63 -0.13 -11.66
CA LYS A 501 11.07 -1.45 -11.32
C LYS A 501 11.73 -2.55 -12.14
N HIS A 502 11.65 -3.80 -11.68
CA HIS A 502 12.05 -4.94 -12.48
C HIS A 502 11.28 -6.21 -12.10
N THR A 503 11.23 -7.14 -13.04
CA THR A 503 10.77 -8.51 -12.79
C THR A 503 11.97 -9.44 -12.61
N GLY A 504 11.93 -10.24 -11.56
CA GLY A 504 13.02 -11.16 -11.20
C GLY A 504 13.44 -11.00 -9.74
N SER A 505 13.99 -12.07 -9.17
CA SER A 505 14.35 -12.11 -7.75
C SER A 505 15.41 -11.07 -7.41
N SER A 506 15.18 -10.33 -6.34
CA SER A 506 16.14 -9.41 -5.73
C SER A 506 16.98 -10.15 -4.66
N ASN A 507 17.85 -9.43 -3.94
CA ASN A 507 18.57 -9.96 -2.77
C ASN A 507 17.65 -10.24 -1.55
N GLY A 508 16.33 -10.02 -1.68
CA GLY A 508 15.33 -10.20 -0.63
C GLY A 508 14.84 -11.65 -0.44
N LEU A 509 13.54 -11.81 -0.25
CA LEU A 509 12.92 -13.12 0.02
C LEU A 509 12.79 -13.94 -1.27
N GLN A 510 13.25 -15.19 -1.21
CA GLN A 510 13.13 -16.15 -2.31
C GLN A 510 12.27 -17.35 -1.90
N ILE A 511 11.50 -17.87 -2.85
CA ILE A 511 10.71 -19.09 -2.70
C ILE A 511 11.54 -20.20 -3.32
N GLU A 512 12.02 -21.11 -2.48
CA GLU A 512 12.88 -22.20 -2.90
C GLU A 512 12.06 -23.36 -3.48
N SER A 513 10.93 -23.68 -2.86
CA SER A 513 10.02 -24.70 -3.36
C SER A 513 8.58 -24.46 -2.91
N ILE A 514 7.65 -25.00 -3.70
CA ILE A 514 6.22 -25.07 -3.38
C ILE A 514 5.79 -26.52 -3.53
N ASN A 515 5.39 -27.12 -2.40
CA ASN A 515 4.81 -28.46 -2.34
C ASN A 515 3.32 -28.32 -2.08
N VAL A 516 2.52 -29.12 -2.78
CA VAL A 516 1.08 -29.19 -2.60
C VAL A 516 0.79 -30.64 -2.34
N ASP A 517 0.23 -30.98 -1.19
CA ASP A 517 -0.23 -32.32 -0.85
C ASP A 517 -1.71 -32.44 -1.26
N THR A 518 -1.96 -33.29 -2.24
CA THR A 518 -3.26 -33.58 -2.83
C THR A 518 -3.23 -34.96 -3.48
N SER A 519 -4.40 -35.51 -3.84
CA SER A 519 -4.52 -36.85 -4.41
C SER A 519 -3.69 -37.00 -5.70
N ALA A 520 -3.24 -38.24 -5.97
CA ALA A 520 -2.34 -38.53 -7.08
C ALA A 520 -2.86 -38.08 -8.47
N ASP A 521 -4.18 -38.10 -8.68
CA ASP A 521 -4.79 -37.65 -9.93
C ASP A 521 -4.74 -36.13 -10.08
N LEU A 522 -4.93 -35.38 -8.99
CA LEU A 522 -4.85 -33.91 -8.99
C LEU A 522 -3.40 -33.41 -9.15
N GLN A 523 -2.42 -34.18 -8.67
CA GLN A 523 -1.00 -33.87 -8.84
C GLN A 523 -0.55 -33.82 -10.30
N ARG A 524 -1.13 -34.67 -11.17
CA ARG A 524 -0.72 -34.77 -12.58
C ARG A 524 -1.01 -33.50 -13.38
N ASN A 525 -2.01 -32.73 -12.96
CA ASN A 525 -2.44 -31.49 -13.62
C ASN A 525 -2.13 -30.24 -12.77
N LEU A 526 -1.20 -30.35 -11.81
CA LEU A 526 -0.84 -29.25 -10.92
C LEU A 526 0.18 -28.32 -11.59
N PHE A 527 -0.20 -27.06 -11.77
CA PHE A 527 0.70 -25.98 -12.18
C PHE A 527 1.09 -25.10 -10.98
N LYS A 528 2.38 -24.75 -10.89
CA LYS A 528 2.93 -23.86 -9.87
C LYS A 528 3.76 -22.77 -10.53
N GLY A 529 3.41 -21.51 -10.31
CA GLY A 529 4.11 -20.35 -10.87
C GLY A 529 4.55 -19.38 -9.78
N VAL A 530 5.79 -18.88 -9.87
CA VAL A 530 6.29 -17.81 -9.00
C VAL A 530 6.79 -16.67 -9.85
N LYS A 531 6.40 -15.44 -9.49
CA LYS A 531 6.86 -14.22 -10.12
C LYS A 531 7.35 -13.23 -9.06
N TYR A 532 8.44 -12.55 -9.39
CA TYR A 532 9.05 -11.54 -8.53
C TYR A 532 8.89 -10.17 -9.16
N HIS A 533 8.48 -9.20 -8.35
CA HIS A 533 8.33 -7.81 -8.70
C HIS A 533 9.05 -6.96 -7.67
N THR A 534 10.02 -6.16 -8.11
CA THR A 534 10.73 -5.25 -7.23
C THR A 534 10.57 -3.83 -7.75
N ILE A 535 10.29 -2.90 -6.85
CA ILE A 535 10.14 -1.47 -7.14
C ILE A 535 11.06 -0.70 -6.20
N ALA A 536 11.93 0.15 -6.74
CA ALA A 536 12.62 1.18 -5.97
C ALA A 536 11.85 2.49 -6.16
N LYS A 537 11.35 3.10 -5.07
CA LYS A 537 10.65 4.39 -5.12
C LYS A 537 11.42 5.51 -4.42
N ASP A 538 12.05 5.19 -3.29
CA ASP A 538 12.76 6.16 -2.44
C ASP A 538 14.23 5.78 -2.33
N TYR A 539 14.90 5.58 -3.46
CA TYR A 539 16.35 5.38 -3.49
C TYR A 539 17.01 6.75 -3.54
N GLN A 540 17.28 7.31 -2.36
CA GLN A 540 17.87 8.63 -2.23
C GLN A 540 19.38 8.54 -2.03
N VAL A 541 20.12 9.36 -2.78
CA VAL A 541 21.55 9.60 -2.53
C VAL A 541 21.74 11.08 -2.23
N ARG A 542 22.23 11.38 -1.03
CA ARG A 542 22.53 12.74 -0.55
C ARG A 542 24.01 13.05 -0.75
N VAL A 543 24.32 14.26 -1.17
CA VAL A 543 25.67 14.73 -1.52
C VAL A 543 26.35 15.44 -0.35
#